data_AF-A0AA37K175-F1
#
_entry.id   AF-A0AA37K175-F1
#
_cell.length_a   1.000
_cell.length_b   1.000
_cell.length_c   1.000
_cell.angle_alpha   90.00
_cell.angle_beta   90.00
_cell.angle_gamma   90.00
#
_symmetry.space_group_name_H-M   'P 1'
#
loop_
_entity.id
_entity.type
_entity.pdbx_description
1 polymer ?
#
loop_
_entity_poly.entity_id
_entity_poly.type
_entity_poly.pdbx_seq_one_letter_code
_entity_poly.pdbx_strand_id
1 'polypeptide(L)'
;MTEKELYEKMSAPFASSDVEWRVSNTSKDKSRGLAVPYIDSRAIQYRLDAVVGPFSWRSSYQAWHQSDKKASQLCTLSIYMKERGEWVDKCDGAENTDIEPIKGGISDSFKRAAVMWGIGRYLYSLEGVWVSLKDGKYIVDSEYARLDSTYEKMVFTLTGQAPPKATAHQRASMPPDAAAPDGQPAAAPKAAKTSPPPLQFDYAVKKAQPQRFKSGSGFVLSLVPAQKGPEVVAYLQGEHPDIADGICLRNVKLAKVPGAAEGTTINIMQGYEIAA
;
A
#
# COMPACT_ATOMS: atom_id res chain seq x y z
N MET A 1 4.73 -24.06 -16.47
CA MET A 1 4.01 -22.93 -17.08
C MET A 1 5.13 -21.99 -17.42
N THR A 2 5.35 -21.77 -18.70
CA THR A 2 6.48 -20.96 -19.16
C THR A 2 6.31 -19.52 -18.68
N GLU A 3 7.40 -18.75 -18.59
CA GLU A 3 7.33 -17.33 -18.22
C GLU A 3 6.42 -16.52 -19.17
N LYS A 4 6.39 -16.90 -20.45
CA LYS A 4 5.49 -16.31 -21.45
C LYS A 4 4.02 -16.59 -21.13
N GLU A 5 3.66 -17.85 -20.89
CA GLU A 5 2.29 -18.23 -20.50
C GLU A 5 1.86 -17.60 -19.18
N LEU A 6 2.79 -17.49 -18.22
CA LEU A 6 2.55 -16.81 -16.95
C LEU A 6 2.21 -15.34 -17.18
N TYR A 7 3.03 -14.64 -17.96
CA TYR A 7 2.79 -13.23 -18.26
C TYR A 7 1.49 -13.02 -19.04
N GLU A 8 1.18 -13.86 -20.03
CA GLU A 8 -0.08 -13.83 -20.77
C GLU A 8 -1.29 -14.00 -19.84
N LYS A 9 -1.26 -14.97 -18.91
CA LYS A 9 -2.35 -15.18 -17.94
C LYS A 9 -2.50 -14.06 -16.92
N MET A 10 -1.39 -13.49 -16.44
CA MET A 10 -1.40 -12.35 -15.51
C MET A 10 -1.93 -11.07 -16.15
N SER A 11 -1.53 -10.82 -17.41
CA SER A 11 -1.89 -9.61 -18.14
C SER A 11 -3.24 -9.68 -18.87
N ALA A 12 -3.87 -10.87 -18.92
CA ALA A 12 -5.15 -11.04 -19.56
C ALA A 12 -6.23 -10.11 -18.95
N PRO A 13 -7.11 -9.51 -19.79
CA PRO A 13 -8.14 -8.59 -19.33
C PRO A 13 -9.04 -9.17 -18.23
N PHE A 14 -9.53 -8.28 -17.38
CA PHE A 14 -10.55 -8.58 -16.37
C PHE A 14 -11.96 -8.58 -16.99
N ALA A 15 -12.88 -9.33 -16.40
CA ALA A 15 -14.29 -9.18 -16.72
C ALA A 15 -14.76 -7.77 -16.33
N SER A 16 -15.75 -7.22 -17.04
CA SER A 16 -16.33 -5.91 -16.72
C SER A 16 -16.86 -5.83 -15.29
N SER A 17 -17.33 -6.95 -14.72
CA SER A 17 -17.76 -7.08 -13.32
C SER A 17 -16.64 -6.86 -12.29
N ASP A 18 -15.39 -7.17 -12.65
CA ASP A 18 -14.23 -7.04 -11.77
C ASP A 18 -13.55 -5.68 -11.94
N VAL A 19 -14.04 -4.85 -12.88
CA VAL A 19 -13.54 -3.50 -13.14
C VAL A 19 -14.46 -2.49 -12.45
N GLU A 20 -13.84 -1.61 -11.69
CA GLU A 20 -14.48 -0.49 -11.02
C GLU A 20 -14.17 0.82 -11.74
N TRP A 21 -14.94 1.86 -11.43
CA TRP A 21 -14.82 3.17 -12.06
C TRP A 21 -14.73 4.25 -11.00
N ARG A 22 -13.77 5.16 -11.17
CA ARG A 22 -13.61 6.35 -10.31
C ARG A 22 -13.61 7.61 -11.14
N VAL A 23 -14.08 8.70 -10.55
CA VAL A 23 -13.99 10.03 -11.17
C VAL A 23 -12.56 10.55 -11.02
N SER A 24 -11.89 10.82 -12.13
CA SER A 24 -10.53 11.40 -12.15
C SER A 24 -10.53 12.91 -12.30
N ASN A 25 -11.54 13.48 -12.95
CA ASN A 25 -11.67 14.92 -13.13
C ASN A 25 -13.15 15.29 -13.24
N THR A 26 -13.51 16.53 -12.91
CA THR A 26 -14.89 17.01 -12.95
C THR A 26 -15.05 18.20 -13.90
N SER A 27 -16.21 18.33 -14.53
CA SER A 27 -16.56 19.54 -15.29
C SER A 27 -16.64 20.77 -14.38
N LYS A 28 -16.57 21.97 -14.97
CA LYS A 28 -16.60 23.24 -14.20
C LYS A 28 -17.86 23.40 -13.35
N ASP A 29 -19.00 22.94 -13.85
CA ASP A 29 -20.30 22.95 -13.18
C ASP A 29 -20.53 21.72 -12.28
N LYS A 30 -19.53 20.82 -12.19
CA LYS A 30 -19.58 19.54 -11.46
C LYS A 30 -20.72 18.60 -11.87
N SER A 31 -21.41 18.85 -12.98
CA SER A 31 -22.49 17.97 -13.45
C SER A 31 -21.99 16.68 -14.08
N ARG A 32 -20.72 16.66 -14.55
CA ARG A 32 -20.09 15.52 -15.20
C ARG A 32 -18.70 15.24 -14.65
N GLY A 33 -18.30 13.98 -14.73
CA GLY A 33 -16.98 13.51 -14.34
C GLY A 33 -16.34 12.66 -15.43
N LEU A 34 -15.01 12.72 -15.54
CA LEU A 34 -14.23 11.80 -16.34
C LEU A 34 -14.01 10.53 -15.53
N ALA A 35 -14.77 9.48 -15.83
CA ALA A 35 -14.63 8.18 -15.19
C ALA A 35 -13.47 7.40 -15.82
N VAL A 36 -12.60 6.85 -14.97
CA VAL A 36 -11.47 6.00 -15.39
C VAL A 36 -11.58 4.63 -14.73
N PRO A 37 -11.27 3.54 -15.45
CA PRO A 37 -11.39 2.20 -14.92
C PRO A 37 -10.20 1.86 -14.01
N TYR A 38 -10.45 1.06 -12.98
CA TYR A 38 -9.42 0.48 -12.12
C TYR A 38 -9.88 -0.88 -11.57
N ILE A 39 -8.97 -1.61 -10.94
CA ILE A 39 -9.27 -2.86 -10.23
C ILE A 39 -8.89 -2.71 -8.75
N ASP A 40 -9.66 -3.38 -7.88
CA ASP A 40 -9.36 -3.41 -6.45
C ASP A 40 -8.30 -4.48 -6.12
N SER A 41 -7.81 -4.47 -4.88
CA SER A 41 -6.81 -5.43 -4.44
C SER A 41 -7.33 -6.88 -4.44
N ARG A 42 -8.64 -7.11 -4.30
CA ARG A 42 -9.22 -8.47 -4.29
C ARG A 42 -9.19 -9.08 -5.68
N ALA A 43 -9.54 -8.32 -6.72
CA ALA A 43 -9.44 -8.76 -8.11
C ALA A 43 -8.01 -9.22 -8.46
N ILE A 44 -7.01 -8.49 -7.96
CA ILE A 44 -5.59 -8.84 -8.12
C ILE A 44 -5.25 -10.13 -7.35
N GLN A 45 -5.68 -10.26 -6.10
CA GLN A 45 -5.45 -11.47 -5.30
C GLN A 45 -6.08 -12.71 -5.96
N TYR A 46 -7.31 -12.60 -6.46
CA TYR A 46 -7.96 -13.69 -7.20
C TYR A 46 -7.21 -14.04 -8.49
N ARG A 47 -6.69 -13.05 -9.22
CA ARG A 47 -5.84 -13.29 -10.39
C ARG A 47 -4.58 -14.06 -9.99
N LEU A 48 -3.89 -13.64 -8.94
CA LEU A 48 -2.68 -14.30 -8.44
C LEU A 48 -2.99 -15.76 -8.04
N ASP A 49 -4.03 -15.97 -7.24
CA ASP A 49 -4.46 -17.31 -6.81
C ASP A 49 -4.83 -18.21 -7.99
N ALA A 50 -5.56 -17.68 -8.98
CA ALA A 50 -5.98 -18.44 -10.15
C ALA A 50 -4.80 -18.81 -11.07
N VAL A 51 -3.78 -17.95 -11.17
CA VAL A 51 -2.68 -18.12 -12.13
C VAL A 51 -1.51 -18.91 -11.53
N VAL A 52 -1.06 -18.57 -10.33
CA VAL A 52 0.11 -19.19 -9.70
C VAL A 52 -0.24 -20.06 -8.48
N GLY A 53 -1.43 -19.88 -7.91
CA GLY A 53 -1.86 -20.53 -6.67
C GLY A 53 -1.51 -19.71 -5.42
N PRO A 54 -2.32 -19.81 -4.35
CA PRO A 54 -2.21 -18.95 -3.17
C PRO A 54 -0.88 -19.08 -2.39
N PHE A 55 -0.11 -20.15 -2.63
CA PHE A 55 1.19 -20.38 -2.00
C PHE A 55 2.38 -20.02 -2.87
N SER A 56 2.16 -19.56 -4.11
CA SER A 56 3.22 -19.20 -5.07
C SER A 56 3.33 -17.70 -5.33
N TRP A 57 2.69 -16.89 -4.49
CA TRP A 57 2.90 -15.44 -4.42
C TRP A 57 2.94 -14.97 -2.97
N ARG A 58 3.60 -13.85 -2.72
CA ARG A 58 3.61 -13.16 -1.42
C ARG A 58 3.78 -11.66 -1.62
N SER A 59 3.31 -10.87 -0.66
CA SER A 59 3.58 -9.44 -0.58
C SER A 59 4.29 -9.10 0.72
N SER A 60 5.31 -8.26 0.65
CA SER A 60 5.91 -7.59 1.81
C SER A 60 5.75 -6.08 1.70
N TYR A 61 5.65 -5.41 2.84
CA TYR A 61 5.46 -3.97 2.90
C TYR A 61 6.59 -3.33 3.70
N GLN A 62 7.05 -2.18 3.23
CA GLN A 62 8.04 -1.38 3.92
C GLN A 62 7.59 0.07 3.92
N ALA A 63 7.57 0.69 5.08
CA ALA A 63 7.29 2.12 5.17
C ALA A 63 8.47 2.92 4.58
N TRP A 64 8.15 3.99 3.85
CA TRP A 64 9.10 4.75 3.05
C TRP A 64 8.80 6.26 3.13
N HIS A 65 9.83 7.11 3.01
CA HIS A 65 9.71 8.58 3.14
C HIS A 65 8.78 9.03 4.29
N GLN A 66 9.02 8.58 5.52
CA GLN A 66 8.17 8.89 6.69
C GLN A 66 8.26 10.34 7.22
N SER A 67 8.80 11.29 6.44
CA SER A 67 8.88 12.70 6.89
C SER A 67 7.54 13.43 6.76
N ASP A 68 7.39 14.51 7.54
CA ASP A 68 6.16 15.23 7.91
C ASP A 68 5.18 15.66 6.80
N LYS A 69 5.47 15.41 5.52
CA LYS A 69 4.65 15.90 4.41
C LYS A 69 3.98 14.85 3.54
N LYS A 70 4.27 13.55 3.70
CA LYS A 70 3.47 12.39 3.24
C LYS A 70 4.28 11.09 3.35
N ALA A 71 4.04 10.35 4.43
CA ALA A 71 4.58 8.98 4.55
C ALA A 71 4.09 8.13 3.37
N SER A 72 4.94 7.24 2.88
CA SER A 72 4.67 6.35 1.76
C SER A 72 4.84 4.89 2.17
N GLN A 73 4.24 3.98 1.40
CA GLN A 73 4.41 2.54 1.55
C GLN A 73 5.03 1.99 0.28
N LEU A 74 6.05 1.15 0.42
CA LEU A 74 6.54 0.27 -0.64
C LEU A 74 5.88 -1.09 -0.47
N CYS A 75 5.46 -1.68 -1.59
CA CYS A 75 5.01 -3.06 -1.65
C CYS A 75 5.93 -3.83 -2.60
N THR A 76 6.52 -4.91 -2.09
CA THR A 76 7.19 -5.90 -2.93
C THR A 76 6.24 -7.07 -3.15
N LEU A 77 5.85 -7.31 -4.40
CA LEU A 77 5.07 -8.48 -4.82
C LEU A 77 6.03 -9.50 -5.44
N SER A 78 6.19 -10.63 -4.76
CA SER A 78 7.03 -11.75 -5.18
C SER A 78 6.20 -12.88 -5.77
N ILE A 79 6.68 -13.48 -6.86
CA ILE A 79 6.11 -14.70 -7.45
C ILE A 79 7.19 -15.78 -7.50
N TYR A 80 6.83 -17.01 -7.11
CA TYR A 80 7.73 -18.15 -7.15
C TYR A 80 7.78 -18.76 -8.56
N MET A 81 8.94 -18.66 -9.21
CA MET A 81 9.19 -19.21 -10.54
C MET A 81 9.61 -20.67 -10.44
N LYS A 82 8.64 -21.60 -10.47
CA LYS A 82 8.86 -23.04 -10.30
C LYS A 82 9.93 -23.63 -11.23
N GLU A 83 10.00 -23.16 -12.47
CA GLU A 83 10.97 -23.67 -13.47
C GLU A 83 12.42 -23.27 -13.13
N ARG A 84 12.60 -22.15 -12.41
CA ARG A 84 13.90 -21.64 -11.97
C ARG A 84 14.22 -21.98 -10.51
N GLY A 85 13.20 -22.35 -9.73
CA GLY A 85 13.32 -22.66 -8.31
C GLY A 85 13.53 -21.44 -7.41
N GLU A 86 13.19 -20.22 -7.87
CA GLU A 86 13.48 -18.97 -7.17
C GLU A 86 12.25 -18.06 -7.02
N TRP A 87 12.35 -17.10 -6.10
CA TRP A 87 11.41 -15.98 -6.00
C TRP A 87 11.90 -14.83 -6.86
N VAL A 88 11.01 -14.27 -7.67
CA VAL A 88 11.25 -13.03 -8.40
C VAL A 88 10.42 -11.92 -7.77
N ASP A 89 11.06 -10.81 -7.47
CA ASP A 89 10.48 -9.69 -6.73
C ASP A 89 10.26 -8.49 -7.66
N LYS A 90 9.11 -7.81 -7.50
CA LYS A 90 8.88 -6.48 -8.09
C LYS A 90 8.31 -5.55 -7.04
N CYS A 91 8.87 -4.34 -6.97
CA CYS A 91 8.52 -3.35 -5.96
C CYS A 91 8.01 -2.06 -6.61
N ASP A 92 6.97 -1.47 -6.02
CA ASP A 92 6.48 -0.12 -6.32
C ASP A 92 5.93 0.48 -5.01
N GLY A 93 5.68 1.79 -4.99
CA GLY A 93 5.21 2.50 -3.80
C GLY A 93 4.04 3.44 -4.07
N ALA A 94 3.35 3.80 -3.00
CA ALA A 94 2.32 4.81 -3.01
C ALA A 94 2.41 5.68 -1.76
N GLU A 95 2.06 6.95 -1.91
CA GLU A 95 1.86 7.84 -0.77
C GLU A 95 0.67 7.34 0.06
N ASN A 96 0.72 7.59 1.37
CA ASN A 96 -0.44 7.42 2.22
C ASN A 96 -1.56 8.37 1.76
N THR A 97 -2.79 7.91 1.86
CA THR A 97 -3.98 8.69 1.52
C THR A 97 -4.34 9.69 2.62
N ASP A 98 -5.17 10.68 2.31
CA ASP A 98 -5.79 11.53 3.35
C ASP A 98 -6.74 10.72 4.25
N ILE A 99 -7.33 9.68 3.66
CA ILE A 99 -8.41 8.85 4.18
C ILE A 99 -7.87 7.47 4.55
N GLU A 100 -7.85 7.11 5.83
CA GLU A 100 -7.20 5.87 6.31
C GLU A 100 -5.76 5.71 5.79
N PRO A 101 -4.84 6.64 6.16
CA PRO A 101 -3.62 6.90 5.40
C PRO A 101 -2.76 5.67 5.09
N ILE A 102 -2.52 4.85 6.10
CA ILE A 102 -1.68 3.65 5.99
C ILE A 102 -2.36 2.59 5.10
N LYS A 103 -3.67 2.36 5.30
CA LYS A 103 -4.41 1.34 4.55
C LYS A 103 -4.52 1.69 3.08
N GLY A 104 -4.73 2.98 2.77
CA GLY A 104 -4.72 3.48 1.40
C GLY A 104 -3.34 3.30 0.75
N GLY A 105 -2.27 3.69 1.43
CA GLY A 105 -0.89 3.52 0.94
C GLY A 105 -0.53 2.05 0.70
N ILE A 106 -0.88 1.15 1.62
CA ILE A 106 -0.68 -0.31 1.47
C ILE A 106 -1.44 -0.85 0.25
N SER A 107 -2.72 -0.48 0.11
CA SER A 107 -3.56 -0.99 -0.98
C SER A 107 -3.10 -0.46 -2.34
N ASP A 108 -2.73 0.81 -2.42
CA ASP A 108 -2.30 1.42 -3.68
C ASP A 108 -0.91 0.95 -4.10
N SER A 109 0.04 0.84 -3.16
CA SER A 109 1.36 0.25 -3.44
C SER A 109 1.25 -1.21 -3.91
N PHE A 110 0.36 -2.02 -3.34
CA PHE A 110 0.08 -3.38 -3.81
C PHE A 110 -0.45 -3.41 -5.25
N LYS A 111 -1.46 -2.58 -5.57
CA LYS A 111 -1.99 -2.49 -6.94
C LYS A 111 -0.90 -2.08 -7.93
N ARG A 112 -0.04 -1.13 -7.56
CA ARG A 112 1.07 -0.64 -8.41
C ARG A 112 2.15 -1.72 -8.61
N ALA A 113 2.52 -2.45 -7.56
CA ALA A 113 3.42 -3.60 -7.68
C ALA A 113 2.84 -4.68 -8.61
N ALA A 114 1.53 -4.91 -8.58
CA ALA A 114 0.85 -5.84 -9.50
C ALA A 114 0.91 -5.38 -10.98
N VAL A 115 0.87 -4.06 -11.25
CA VAL A 115 1.06 -3.52 -12.61
C VAL A 115 2.43 -3.92 -13.17
N MET A 116 3.48 -4.00 -12.34
CA MET A 116 4.81 -4.45 -12.75
C MET A 116 4.81 -5.91 -13.24
N TRP A 117 3.84 -6.73 -12.80
CA TRP A 117 3.58 -8.10 -13.27
C TRP A 117 2.63 -8.18 -14.47
N GLY A 118 2.15 -7.03 -14.97
CA GLY A 118 1.23 -6.95 -16.10
C GLY A 118 -0.25 -6.94 -15.70
N ILE A 119 -0.57 -7.21 -14.43
CA ILE A 119 -1.95 -7.27 -13.93
C ILE A 119 -2.57 -5.88 -14.01
N GLY A 120 -3.66 -5.74 -14.78
CA GLY A 120 -4.38 -4.48 -14.93
C GLY A 120 -3.61 -3.37 -15.68
N ARG A 121 -2.41 -3.66 -16.21
CA ARG A 121 -1.57 -2.64 -16.88
C ARG A 121 -2.26 -2.01 -18.09
N TYR A 122 -3.05 -2.79 -18.84
CA TYR A 122 -3.78 -2.31 -20.01
C TYR A 122 -4.85 -1.26 -19.66
N LEU A 123 -5.31 -1.18 -18.41
CA LEU A 123 -6.31 -0.18 -17.98
C LEU A 123 -5.78 1.25 -18.13
N TYR A 124 -4.46 1.45 -18.03
CA TYR A 124 -3.81 2.74 -18.24
C TYR A 124 -3.81 3.19 -19.71
N SER A 125 -4.06 2.26 -20.64
CA SER A 125 -4.17 2.54 -22.07
C SER A 125 -5.62 2.83 -22.49
N LEU A 126 -6.58 2.74 -21.57
CA LEU A 126 -7.99 3.00 -21.87
C LEU A 126 -8.31 4.48 -21.69
N GLU A 127 -9.11 5.03 -22.60
CA GLU A 127 -9.58 6.40 -22.49
C GLU A 127 -10.65 6.53 -21.38
N GLY A 128 -10.64 7.66 -20.69
CA GLY A 128 -11.68 7.98 -19.71
C GLY A 128 -13.01 8.31 -20.38
N VAL A 129 -14.11 7.99 -19.70
CA VAL A 129 -15.47 8.19 -20.21
C VAL A 129 -16.15 9.29 -19.42
N TRP A 130 -16.65 10.33 -20.09
CA TRP A 130 -17.47 11.35 -19.43
C TRP A 130 -18.84 10.78 -19.03
N VAL A 131 -19.19 10.91 -17.75
CA VAL A 131 -20.43 10.42 -17.14
C VAL A 131 -21.13 11.51 -16.35
N SER A 132 -22.45 11.39 -16.18
CA SER A 132 -23.21 12.22 -15.25
C SER A 132 -22.84 11.90 -13.80
N LEU A 133 -22.79 12.95 -12.96
CA LEU A 133 -22.54 12.83 -11.53
C LEU A 133 -23.77 13.17 -10.68
N LYS A 134 -23.93 12.43 -9.60
CA LYS A 134 -24.79 12.74 -8.45
C LYS A 134 -23.98 13.53 -7.42
N ASP A 135 -24.56 14.62 -6.93
CA ASP A 135 -23.95 15.54 -5.94
C ASP A 135 -22.57 16.08 -6.36
N GLY A 136 -22.29 16.07 -7.67
CA GLY A 136 -21.02 16.45 -8.27
C GLY A 136 -19.82 15.61 -7.87
N LYS A 137 -20.04 14.42 -7.29
CA LYS A 137 -18.99 13.56 -6.75
C LYS A 137 -19.12 12.10 -7.19
N TYR A 138 -20.34 11.56 -7.24
CA TYR A 138 -20.57 10.12 -7.46
C TYR A 138 -21.10 9.86 -8.86
N ILE A 139 -20.65 8.77 -9.49
CA ILE A 139 -21.21 8.34 -10.78
C ILE A 139 -22.67 7.93 -10.57
N VAL A 140 -23.57 8.36 -11.45
CA VAL A 140 -24.99 7.97 -11.37
C VAL A 140 -25.13 6.48 -11.72
N ASP A 141 -25.92 5.72 -10.95
CA ASP A 141 -26.06 4.26 -11.11
C ASP A 141 -26.44 3.82 -12.54
N SER A 142 -27.22 4.62 -13.27
CA SER A 142 -27.61 4.33 -14.65
C SER A 142 -26.45 4.35 -15.65
N GLU A 143 -25.30 4.93 -15.30
CA GLU A 143 -24.13 5.00 -16.17
C GLU A 143 -23.35 3.68 -16.20
N TYR A 144 -23.45 2.82 -15.18
CA TYR A 144 -22.60 1.62 -15.08
C TYR A 144 -22.81 0.62 -16.22
N ALA A 145 -24.04 0.41 -16.68
CA ALA A 145 -24.29 -0.46 -17.83
C ALA A 145 -23.61 0.05 -19.12
N ARG A 146 -23.57 1.38 -19.31
CA ARG A 146 -22.88 2.02 -20.42
C ARG A 146 -21.36 1.93 -20.26
N LEU A 147 -20.86 2.15 -19.04
CA LEU A 147 -19.45 2.03 -18.72
C LEU A 147 -18.93 0.61 -18.99
N ASP A 148 -19.66 -0.42 -18.56
CA ASP A 148 -19.30 -1.82 -18.78
C ASP A 148 -19.23 -2.16 -20.27
N SER A 149 -20.27 -1.77 -21.01
CA SER A 149 -20.31 -1.94 -22.48
C SER A 149 -19.18 -1.17 -23.19
N THR A 150 -18.79 -0.02 -22.66
CA THR A 150 -17.72 0.82 -23.23
C THR A 150 -16.36 0.19 -22.95
N TYR A 151 -16.13 -0.28 -21.72
CA TYR A 151 -14.93 -1.03 -21.35
C TYR A 151 -14.74 -2.27 -22.23
N GLU A 152 -15.77 -3.08 -22.42
CA GLU A 152 -15.69 -4.30 -23.24
C GLU A 152 -15.28 -3.99 -24.68
N LYS A 153 -15.82 -2.90 -25.26
CA LYS A 153 -15.43 -2.42 -26.59
C LYS A 153 -13.99 -1.92 -26.62
N MET A 154 -13.56 -1.13 -25.63
CA MET A 154 -12.20 -0.61 -25.57
C MET A 154 -11.17 -1.74 -25.44
N VAL A 155 -11.46 -2.75 -24.61
CA VAL A 155 -10.61 -3.95 -24.47
C VAL A 155 -10.55 -4.75 -25.76
N PHE A 156 -11.69 -4.95 -26.43
CA PHE A 156 -11.72 -5.65 -27.71
C PHE A 156 -10.88 -4.92 -28.77
N THR A 157 -11.00 -3.59 -28.86
CA THR A 157 -10.19 -2.78 -29.77
C THR A 157 -8.70 -2.86 -29.44
N LEU A 158 -8.33 -2.85 -28.16
CA LEU A 158 -6.93 -2.87 -27.71
C LEU A 158 -6.26 -4.23 -27.90
N THR A 159 -6.99 -5.32 -27.64
CA THR A 159 -6.41 -6.67 -27.51
C THR A 159 -6.83 -7.63 -28.61
N GLY A 160 -7.83 -7.26 -29.43
CA GLY A 160 -8.47 -8.14 -30.40
C GLY A 160 -9.34 -9.25 -29.77
N GLN A 161 -9.49 -9.26 -28.44
CA GLN A 161 -10.23 -10.28 -27.70
C GLN A 161 -11.26 -9.62 -26.79
N ALA A 162 -12.44 -10.24 -26.70
CA ALA A 162 -13.42 -9.83 -25.71
C ALA A 162 -12.91 -10.22 -24.30
N PRO A 163 -13.13 -9.39 -23.28
CA PRO A 163 -12.82 -9.77 -21.91
C PRO A 163 -13.63 -11.02 -21.51
N PRO A 164 -13.15 -11.80 -20.53
CA PRO A 164 -13.87 -12.97 -20.04
C PRO A 164 -15.24 -12.55 -19.49
N LYS A 165 -16.24 -13.44 -19.64
CA LYS A 165 -17.55 -13.22 -19.02
C LYS A 165 -17.42 -13.26 -17.50
N ALA A 166 -18.23 -12.45 -16.82
CA ALA A 166 -18.26 -12.34 -15.36
C ALA A 166 -18.27 -13.72 -14.69
N THR A 167 -17.31 -13.95 -13.81
CA THR A 167 -17.44 -15.00 -12.79
C THR A 167 -18.24 -14.42 -11.62
N ALA A 168 -18.88 -15.25 -10.80
CA ALA A 168 -19.86 -14.84 -9.78
C ALA A 168 -19.31 -13.97 -8.61
N HIS A 169 -18.19 -13.28 -8.81
CA HIS A 169 -17.70 -12.23 -7.95
C HIS A 169 -18.60 -11.01 -8.16
N GLN A 170 -19.53 -10.81 -7.24
CA GLN A 170 -20.31 -9.59 -7.19
C GLN A 170 -19.34 -8.42 -7.05
N ARG A 171 -19.52 -7.36 -7.86
CA ARG A 171 -18.95 -6.04 -7.55
C ARG A 171 -19.17 -5.82 -6.07
N ALA A 172 -18.09 -5.64 -5.31
CA ALA A 172 -18.23 -5.26 -3.92
C ALA A 172 -19.02 -3.95 -3.96
N SER A 173 -20.28 -3.99 -3.54
CA SER A 173 -21.11 -2.81 -3.42
C SER A 173 -20.41 -1.92 -2.40
N MET A 174 -19.67 -0.93 -2.87
CA MET A 174 -19.07 0.04 -1.98
C MET A 174 -20.21 0.82 -1.31
N PRO A 175 -20.14 1.07 0.01
CA PRO A 175 -20.79 2.25 0.56
C PRO A 175 -20.28 3.48 -0.22
N PRO A 176 -21.08 4.55 -0.37
CA PRO A 176 -20.79 5.68 -1.25
C PRO A 176 -19.61 6.57 -0.80
N ASP A 177 -18.44 6.03 -0.41
CA ASP A 177 -17.34 6.84 0.12
C ASP A 177 -15.91 6.42 -0.29
N ALA A 178 -15.73 5.80 -1.45
CA ALA A 178 -14.42 5.81 -2.11
C ALA A 178 -14.40 6.82 -3.26
N ALA A 179 -14.35 8.10 -2.89
CA ALA A 179 -13.74 9.06 -3.78
C ALA A 179 -12.24 8.75 -3.89
N ALA A 180 -11.67 8.96 -5.07
CA ALA A 180 -10.23 9.12 -5.26
C ALA A 180 -9.67 10.18 -4.26
N PRO A 181 -8.37 10.14 -3.92
CA PRO A 181 -7.83 10.92 -2.81
C PRO A 181 -7.96 12.42 -3.11
N ASP A 182 -8.83 13.08 -2.36
CA ASP A 182 -8.46 14.10 -1.36
C ASP A 182 -9.74 14.50 -0.59
N GLY A 183 -9.67 14.45 0.75
CA GLY A 183 -10.68 14.99 1.68
C GLY A 183 -11.81 14.06 2.21
N GLN A 184 -11.64 13.52 3.42
CA GLN A 184 -12.64 12.84 4.30
C GLN A 184 -13.54 13.86 5.06
N PRO A 185 -14.59 13.47 5.86
CA PRO A 185 -15.05 12.11 6.19
C PRO A 185 -16.58 11.85 6.24
N ALA A 186 -16.96 10.56 6.20
CA ALA A 186 -18.15 10.06 6.91
C ALA A 186 -17.83 8.80 7.72
N ALA A 187 -18.46 8.71 8.89
CA ALA A 187 -18.13 7.82 10.00
C ALA A 187 -18.61 6.37 9.81
N ALA A 188 -17.83 5.41 10.33
CA ALA A 188 -18.18 3.99 10.41
C ALA A 188 -18.85 3.62 11.76
N PRO A 189 -19.60 2.50 11.81
CA PRO A 189 -20.42 2.11 12.97
C PRO A 189 -19.58 1.56 14.14
N LYS A 190 -20.12 1.67 15.35
CA LYS A 190 -19.49 1.26 16.62
C LYS A 190 -19.13 -0.24 16.62
N ALA A 191 -17.83 -0.54 16.59
CA ALA A 191 -17.31 -1.88 16.84
C ALA A 191 -17.24 -2.17 18.36
N ALA A 192 -17.69 -3.37 18.73
CA ALA A 192 -17.69 -3.89 20.09
C ALA A 192 -16.26 -4.05 20.63
N LYS A 193 -16.08 -3.76 21.92
CA LYS A 193 -14.81 -3.81 22.66
C LYS A 193 -14.27 -5.25 22.70
N THR A 194 -13.31 -5.55 21.82
CA THR A 194 -12.37 -6.66 22.01
C THR A 194 -11.01 -6.05 22.32
N SER A 195 -10.35 -6.61 23.34
CA SER A 195 -9.07 -6.16 23.89
C SER A 195 -7.98 -6.06 22.81
N PRO A 196 -7.09 -5.06 22.86
CA PRO A 196 -6.09 -4.86 21.82
C PRO A 196 -5.17 -6.08 21.69
N PRO A 197 -4.79 -6.47 20.44
CA PRO A 197 -3.75 -7.46 20.24
C PRO A 197 -2.43 -7.00 20.88
N PRO A 198 -1.54 -7.94 21.28
CA PRO A 198 -0.24 -7.58 21.83
C PRO A 198 0.54 -6.71 20.83
N LEU A 199 1.15 -5.63 21.32
CA LEU A 199 1.94 -4.71 20.51
C LEU A 199 3.09 -5.46 19.83
N GLN A 200 3.24 -5.27 18.53
CA GLN A 200 4.24 -5.97 17.70
C GLN A 200 5.66 -5.37 17.80
N PHE A 201 5.85 -4.26 18.54
CA PHE A 201 7.13 -3.57 18.71
C PHE A 201 7.22 -2.82 20.05
N ASP A 202 8.44 -2.48 20.48
CA ASP A 202 8.71 -1.77 21.74
C ASP A 202 8.82 -0.25 21.54
N TYR A 203 9.54 0.17 20.49
CA TYR A 203 9.82 1.59 20.19
C TYR A 203 9.78 1.86 18.68
N ALA A 204 9.30 3.03 18.27
CA ALA A 204 9.50 3.56 16.92
C ALA A 204 10.61 4.62 16.94
N VAL A 205 11.53 4.56 15.97
CA VAL A 205 12.57 5.56 15.78
C VAL A 205 11.95 6.81 15.17
N LYS A 206 11.72 7.85 15.95
CA LYS A 206 11.24 9.15 15.46
C LYS A 206 12.31 9.91 14.69
N LYS A 207 13.57 9.79 15.10
CA LYS A 207 14.72 10.44 14.45
C LYS A 207 16.00 9.66 14.71
N ALA A 208 16.79 9.42 13.66
CA ALA A 208 18.10 8.80 13.69
C ALA A 208 19.14 9.78 13.14
N GLN A 209 19.97 10.35 14.02
CA GLN A 209 21.01 11.29 13.63
C GLN A 209 22.38 10.61 13.69
N PRO A 210 23.09 10.44 12.56
CA PRO A 210 24.47 9.99 12.58
C PRO A 210 25.32 10.93 13.42
N GLN A 211 26.09 10.37 14.34
CA GLN A 211 27.00 11.12 15.20
C GLN A 211 28.32 10.38 15.36
N ARG A 212 29.41 11.16 15.37
CA ARG A 212 30.74 10.65 15.69
C ARG A 212 30.99 10.78 17.19
N PHE A 213 31.15 9.63 17.85
CA PHE A 213 31.49 9.53 19.26
C PHE A 213 33.00 9.33 19.44
N LYS A 214 33.48 9.50 20.68
CA LYS A 214 34.88 9.17 21.03
C LYS A 214 35.21 7.69 20.79
N SER A 215 34.20 6.82 20.86
CA SER A 215 34.30 5.36 20.64
C SER A 215 34.13 4.93 19.18
N GLY A 216 33.82 5.85 18.26
CA GLY A 216 33.57 5.52 16.84
C GLY A 216 32.33 6.22 16.28
N SER A 217 31.92 5.84 15.07
CA SER A 217 30.67 6.33 14.45
C SER A 217 29.45 5.63 15.06
N GLY A 218 28.30 6.29 15.07
CA GLY A 218 27.03 5.72 15.50
C GLY A 218 25.86 6.66 15.27
N PHE A 219 24.78 6.48 16.03
CA PHE A 219 23.54 7.24 15.91
C PHE A 219 23.04 7.75 17.26
N VAL A 220 22.40 8.91 17.25
CA VAL A 220 21.50 9.36 18.32
C VAL A 220 20.07 9.16 17.84
N LEU A 221 19.33 8.35 18.61
CA LEU A 221 17.97 7.94 18.30
C LEU A 221 16.98 8.61 19.25
N SER A 222 15.98 9.26 18.68
CA SER A 222 14.75 9.64 19.37
C SER A 222 13.76 8.49 19.27
N LEU A 223 13.41 7.85 20.38
CA LEU A 223 12.55 6.67 20.43
C LEU A 223 11.19 7.00 21.04
N VAL A 224 10.12 6.63 20.35
CA VAL A 224 8.74 6.76 20.84
C VAL A 224 8.26 5.37 21.28
N PRO A 225 7.93 5.15 22.56
CA PRO A 225 7.46 3.84 23.01
C PRO A 225 6.13 3.47 22.35
N ALA A 226 5.92 2.17 22.07
CA ALA A 226 4.68 1.66 21.48
C ALA A 226 3.47 1.82 22.43
N GLN A 227 3.73 1.77 23.73
CA GLN A 227 2.75 2.18 24.75
C GLN A 227 2.86 3.69 25.01
N LYS A 228 1.75 4.35 25.35
CA LYS A 228 1.78 5.79 25.67
C LYS A 228 2.81 6.06 26.78
N GLY A 229 3.86 6.80 26.43
CA GLY A 229 4.97 7.13 27.31
C GLY A 229 5.83 8.26 26.75
N PRO A 230 6.76 8.81 27.56
CA PRO A 230 7.65 9.87 27.12
C PRO A 230 8.62 9.38 26.04
N GLU A 231 9.00 10.28 25.13
CA GLU A 231 10.07 10.05 24.16
C GLU A 231 11.40 9.81 24.89
N VAL A 232 12.17 8.82 24.43
CA VAL A 232 13.44 8.42 25.03
C VAL A 232 14.55 8.67 24.02
N VAL A 233 15.58 9.42 24.42
CA VAL A 233 16.79 9.56 23.62
C VAL A 233 17.76 8.42 23.96
N ALA A 234 18.22 7.70 22.93
CA ALA A 234 19.16 6.59 23.05
C ALA A 234 20.35 6.75 22.10
N TYR A 235 21.52 6.32 22.55
CA TYR A 235 22.77 6.35 21.79
C TYR A 235 23.11 4.95 21.30
N LEU A 236 23.31 4.79 20.00
CA LEU A 236 23.63 3.52 19.35
C LEU A 236 25.02 3.62 18.71
N GLN A 237 25.94 2.72 19.06
CA GLN A 237 27.31 2.71 18.51
C GLN A 237 27.44 1.74 17.33
N GLY A 238 28.32 2.07 16.38
CA GLY A 238 28.61 1.25 15.21
C GLY A 238 27.80 1.63 13.97
N GLU A 239 28.01 0.87 12.90
CA GLU A 239 27.25 1.00 11.66
C GLU A 239 25.99 0.16 11.74
N HIS A 240 24.85 0.79 11.46
CA HIS A 240 23.53 0.16 11.47
C HIS A 240 22.81 0.60 10.19
N PRO A 241 23.05 -0.09 9.05
CA PRO A 241 22.49 0.32 7.76
C PRO A 241 20.96 0.28 7.75
N ASP A 242 20.39 -0.55 8.62
CA ASP A 242 18.95 -0.75 8.74
C ASP A 242 18.29 0.18 9.78
N ILE A 243 19.00 1.18 10.31
CA ILE A 243 18.44 2.18 11.23
C ILE A 243 18.15 3.47 10.50
N ALA A 244 16.88 3.87 10.51
CA ALA A 244 16.37 5.08 9.89
C ALA A 244 15.13 5.58 10.63
N ASP A 245 14.75 6.83 10.33
CA ASP A 245 13.51 7.44 10.81
C ASP A 245 12.31 6.57 10.38
N GLY A 246 11.42 6.29 11.33
CA GLY A 246 10.19 5.53 11.12
C GLY A 246 10.29 4.02 11.34
N ILE A 247 11.47 3.49 11.64
CA ILE A 247 11.65 2.05 11.88
C ILE A 247 11.15 1.66 13.26
N CYS A 248 10.34 0.60 13.32
CA CYS A 248 9.89 0.00 14.56
C CYS A 248 10.92 -1.03 15.05
N LEU A 249 11.28 -0.94 16.32
CA LEU A 249 12.23 -1.79 16.99
C LEU A 249 11.50 -2.65 18.02
N ARG A 250 11.90 -3.92 18.13
CA ARG A 250 11.48 -4.84 19.19
C ARG A 250 12.71 -5.42 19.89
N ASN A 251 12.50 -6.03 21.05
CA ASN A 251 13.55 -6.54 21.92
C ASN A 251 14.62 -5.47 22.24
N VAL A 252 14.20 -4.21 22.41
CA VAL A 252 15.11 -3.08 22.62
C VAL A 252 15.74 -3.14 24.01
N LYS A 253 17.08 -3.19 24.06
CA LYS A 253 17.85 -3.20 25.31
C LYS A 253 18.50 -1.84 25.53
N LEU A 254 17.96 -1.07 26.47
CA LEU A 254 18.50 0.22 26.90
C LEU A 254 19.25 0.07 28.22
N ALA A 255 20.53 0.46 28.22
CA ALA A 255 21.36 0.57 29.42
C ALA A 255 21.51 2.04 29.81
N LYS A 256 21.21 2.38 31.06
CA LYS A 256 21.41 3.74 31.60
C LYS A 256 22.84 3.89 32.07
N VAL A 257 23.56 4.89 31.55
CA VAL A 257 24.92 5.22 32.00
C VAL A 257 25.03 6.70 32.39
N PRO A 258 25.95 7.06 33.31
CA PRO A 258 26.21 8.46 33.64
C PRO A 258 26.60 9.27 32.39
N GLY A 259 25.96 10.43 32.23
CA GLY A 259 26.25 11.37 31.16
C GLY A 259 27.45 12.27 31.47
N ALA A 260 27.86 13.10 30.51
CA ALA A 260 29.02 13.97 30.65
C ALA A 260 28.81 15.13 31.64
N ALA A 261 27.55 15.49 31.94
CA ALA A 261 27.21 16.48 32.96
C ALA A 261 26.84 15.79 34.28
N GLU A 262 27.30 16.37 35.39
CA GLU A 262 27.08 15.83 36.73
C GLU A 262 25.57 15.67 37.02
N GLY A 263 25.17 14.46 37.43
CA GLY A 263 23.76 14.11 37.65
C GLY A 263 22.94 13.74 36.41
N THR A 264 23.50 13.79 35.20
CA THR A 264 22.80 13.35 33.99
C THR A 264 22.95 11.85 33.74
N THR A 265 21.92 11.23 33.17
CA THR A 265 21.93 9.82 32.75
C THR A 265 21.53 9.74 31.29
N ILE A 266 22.29 9.02 30.48
CA ILE A 266 22.00 8.77 29.07
C ILE A 266 21.63 7.30 28.85
N ASN A 267 20.79 7.01 27.86
CA ASN A 267 20.45 5.64 27.49
C ASN A 267 21.37 5.19 26.35
N ILE A 268 22.07 4.08 26.51
CA ILE A 268 22.80 3.42 25.43
C ILE A 268 21.98 2.23 24.96
N MET A 269 21.70 2.17 23.67
CA MET A 269 21.06 1.02 23.05
C MET A 269 22.11 -0.06 22.78
N GLN A 270 21.97 -1.21 23.44
CA GLN A 270 22.89 -2.34 23.36
C GLN A 270 22.42 -3.47 22.44
N GLY A 271 21.14 -3.45 22.06
CA GLY A 271 20.57 -4.43 21.16
C GLY A 271 19.14 -4.06 20.77
N TYR A 272 18.75 -4.46 19.57
CA TYR A 272 17.42 -4.31 19.01
C TYR A 272 17.23 -5.34 17.90
N GLU A 273 15.98 -5.60 17.54
CA GLU A 273 15.57 -6.25 16.31
C GLU A 273 14.61 -5.32 15.57
N ILE A 274 14.57 -5.39 14.24
CA ILE A 274 13.57 -4.68 13.44
C ILE A 274 12.26 -5.44 13.56
N ALA A 275 11.19 -4.73 13.95
CA ALA A 275 9.85 -5.26 13.92
C ALA A 275 9.34 -5.24 12.47
N ALA A 276 9.10 -6.43 11.91
CA ALA A 276 8.49 -6.65 10.60
C ALA A 276 6.96 -6.56 10.67
#